data_AF-A0A521KXN9-F1
#
_entry.id   AF-A0A521KXN9-F1
#
_cell.length_a   1.000
_cell.length_b   1.000
_cell.length_c   1.000
_cell.angle_alpha   90.00
_cell.angle_beta   90.00
_cell.angle_gamma   90.00
#
_symmetry.space_group_name_H-M   'P 1'
#
loop_
_entity.id
_entity.type
_entity.pdbx_description
1 polymer ?
#
loop_
_entity_poly.entity_id
_entity_poly.type
_entity_poly.pdbx_seq_one_letter_code
_entity_poly.pdbx_strand_id
1 'polypeptide(L)'
;MISDVADVDGDGDLDFVRSTGSGTGGVVTNTLHRDQGGYAYTSEPLLAAVNLDEYPRFLDLDGDGDRDLVTGHDLHSGSSLYLHENSGGQLVLAATLAGTQGQIDAYGIDDVDGDGLVDLLCAPREAAYEFGLLSVYRRTGAFAYEAPRAYLTRHVRAFVDVDSDGDVDAVGNRSVRGHREHGPGSGAIRQYGAGTPGSLGIVPVLGASGPLQTGYANGELRVVSALGGASGLLVVGLQSSALPNIPFSGGTLYTSPILFSWPIQLGGPPGLPALGSYVLPIAQFAGIAGGLTFYHQVGIFDAGVAPGIALTNGLAVTYGF
;
A
#
# COMPACT_ATOMS: atom_id res chain seq x y z
N MET A 1 -12.48 20.60 -10.21
CA MET A 1 -11.24 20.19 -9.54
C MET A 1 -10.64 19.02 -10.29
N ILE A 2 -9.32 18.84 -10.23
CA ILE A 2 -8.71 17.57 -10.65
C ILE A 2 -9.03 16.57 -9.53
N SER A 3 -9.65 15.44 -9.88
CA SER A 3 -10.08 14.42 -8.93
C SER A 3 -9.05 13.30 -8.78
N ASP A 4 -8.41 12.90 -9.87
CA ASP A 4 -7.35 11.89 -9.87
C ASP A 4 -6.50 11.95 -11.14
N VAL A 5 -5.36 11.25 -11.13
CA VAL A 5 -4.38 11.17 -12.23
C VAL A 5 -3.90 9.74 -12.45
N ALA A 6 -3.71 9.33 -13.70
CA ALA A 6 -3.17 8.03 -14.10
C ALA A 6 -2.73 8.05 -15.56
N ASP A 7 -1.80 7.20 -15.96
CA ASP A 7 -1.57 6.88 -17.38
C ASP A 7 -2.69 5.91 -17.81
N VAL A 8 -3.70 6.42 -18.53
CA VAL A 8 -4.90 5.63 -18.83
C VAL A 8 -4.71 4.82 -20.11
N ASP A 9 -4.00 5.33 -21.12
CA ASP A 9 -3.80 4.64 -22.39
C ASP A 9 -2.45 3.92 -22.54
N GLY A 10 -1.60 3.98 -21.51
CA GLY A 10 -0.36 3.20 -21.41
C GLY A 10 0.77 3.78 -22.25
N ASP A 11 0.71 5.07 -22.60
CA ASP A 11 1.71 5.73 -23.43
C ASP A 11 2.89 6.32 -22.62
N GLY A 12 2.80 6.28 -21.29
CA GLY A 12 3.80 6.75 -20.35
C GLY A 12 3.63 8.21 -19.90
N ASP A 13 2.67 8.95 -20.46
CA ASP A 13 2.28 10.27 -20.00
C ASP A 13 1.10 10.19 -19.00
N LEU A 14 1.04 11.13 -18.06
CA LEU A 14 -0.02 11.13 -17.04
C LEU A 14 -1.25 11.90 -17.52
N ASP A 15 -2.38 11.21 -17.55
CA ASP A 15 -3.70 11.78 -17.78
C ASP A 15 -4.34 12.24 -16.47
N PHE A 16 -5.44 12.99 -16.58
CA PHE A 16 -6.19 13.42 -15.40
C PHE A 16 -7.69 13.50 -15.62
N VAL A 17 -8.45 13.30 -14.55
CA VAL A 17 -9.89 13.56 -14.54
C VAL A 17 -10.17 14.89 -13.88
N ARG A 18 -11.02 15.68 -14.54
CA ARG A 18 -11.60 16.89 -14.01
C ARG A 18 -13.08 16.69 -13.69
N SER A 19 -13.43 16.91 -12.43
CA SER A 19 -14.81 16.95 -11.95
C SER A 19 -15.31 18.39 -11.84
N THR A 20 -16.49 18.68 -12.40
CA THR A 20 -17.18 19.98 -12.32
C THR A 20 -18.63 19.80 -11.92
N GLY A 21 -19.07 20.47 -10.86
CA GLY A 21 -20.44 20.40 -10.35
C GLY A 21 -20.52 20.93 -8.92
N SER A 22 -21.73 21.09 -8.38
CA SER A 22 -21.95 21.35 -6.96
C SER A 22 -22.00 20.03 -6.21
N GLY A 23 -21.10 19.82 -5.25
CA GLY A 23 -21.10 18.62 -4.41
C GLY A 23 -22.39 18.45 -3.60
N THR A 24 -22.65 17.20 -3.19
CA THR A 24 -23.78 16.71 -2.39
C THR A 24 -25.15 16.97 -3.04
N GLY A 25 -25.68 15.97 -3.76
CA GLY A 25 -27.01 16.00 -4.37
C GLY A 25 -27.12 16.82 -5.66
N GLY A 26 -25.99 17.17 -6.28
CA GLY A 26 -25.91 17.90 -7.54
C GLY A 26 -25.09 17.14 -8.58
N VAL A 27 -25.42 17.34 -9.86
CA VAL A 27 -24.78 16.65 -10.99
C VAL A 27 -23.29 17.01 -11.06
N VAL A 28 -22.40 16.03 -10.85
CA VAL A 28 -20.99 16.16 -11.19
C VAL A 28 -20.76 15.67 -12.60
N THR A 29 -20.15 16.52 -13.42
CA THR A 29 -19.63 16.14 -14.74
C THR A 29 -18.15 15.78 -14.60
N ASN A 30 -17.79 14.58 -15.04
CA ASN A 30 -16.41 14.10 -15.06
C ASN A 30 -15.89 14.10 -16.51
N THR A 31 -14.77 14.78 -16.75
CA THR A 31 -14.10 14.86 -18.06
C THR A 31 -12.70 14.26 -17.92
N LEU A 32 -12.38 13.28 -18.75
CA LEU A 32 -11.02 12.74 -18.88
C LEU A 32 -10.22 13.66 -19.80
N HIS A 33 -9.03 14.03 -19.37
CA HIS A 33 -8.06 14.78 -20.15
C HIS A 33 -6.86 13.88 -20.40
N ARG A 34 -6.68 13.42 -21.64
CA ARG A 34 -5.52 12.62 -22.03
C ARG A 34 -4.37 13.50 -22.50
N ASP A 35 -3.17 13.33 -21.94
CA ASP A 35 -1.98 13.97 -22.52
C ASP A 35 -1.67 13.31 -23.87
N GLN A 36 -1.07 14.06 -24.78
CA GLN A 36 -0.66 13.57 -26.11
C GLN A 36 0.83 13.86 -26.33
N GLY A 37 1.56 14.03 -25.23
CA GLY A 37 2.92 14.51 -25.17
C GLY A 37 3.03 16.03 -25.15
N GLY A 38 3.94 16.52 -24.31
CA GLY A 38 4.31 17.93 -24.28
C GLY A 38 3.23 18.85 -23.70
N TYR A 39 2.39 18.34 -22.80
CA TYR A 39 1.28 19.06 -22.15
C TYR A 39 0.15 19.43 -23.14
N ALA A 40 -0.06 18.61 -24.16
CA ALA A 40 -1.09 18.81 -25.17
C ALA A 40 -2.26 17.85 -24.89
N TYR A 41 -3.38 18.37 -24.38
CA TYR A 41 -4.47 17.51 -23.90
C TYR A 41 -5.60 17.36 -24.92
N THR A 42 -6.08 16.13 -25.11
CA THR A 42 -7.43 15.88 -25.62
C THR A 42 -8.41 15.75 -24.45
N SER A 43 -9.70 15.99 -24.68
CA SER A 43 -10.69 15.95 -23.59
C SER A 43 -11.95 15.24 -24.03
N GLU A 44 -12.41 14.30 -23.22
CA GLU A 44 -13.62 13.53 -23.49
C GLU A 44 -14.45 13.34 -22.22
N PRO A 45 -15.78 13.18 -22.32
CA PRO A 45 -16.59 12.79 -21.16
C PRO A 45 -16.07 11.45 -20.62
N LEU A 46 -15.76 11.38 -19.32
CA LEU A 46 -15.22 10.16 -18.71
C LEU A 46 -16.24 9.02 -18.78
N LEU A 47 -17.51 9.33 -18.52
CA LEU A 47 -18.65 8.41 -18.65
C LEU A 47 -19.86 9.20 -19.16
N ALA A 48 -20.64 8.62 -20.05
CA ALA A 48 -21.82 9.28 -20.62
C ALA A 48 -22.87 9.55 -19.53
N ALA A 49 -22.94 10.79 -19.03
CA ALA A 49 -24.02 11.33 -18.19
C ALA A 49 -24.45 10.46 -17.00
N VAL A 50 -23.54 9.67 -16.40
CA VAL A 50 -23.81 9.05 -15.11
C VAL A 50 -23.74 10.16 -14.07
N ASN A 51 -24.84 10.36 -13.36
CA ASN A 51 -24.95 11.31 -12.28
C ASN A 51 -24.08 10.78 -11.14
N LEU A 52 -22.79 11.07 -11.16
CA LEU A 52 -21.86 10.62 -10.13
C LEU A 52 -21.79 11.74 -9.11
N ASP A 53 -22.16 11.46 -7.87
CA ASP A 53 -22.09 12.47 -6.80
C ASP A 53 -20.68 12.52 -6.17
N GLU A 54 -19.78 11.63 -6.61
CA GLU A 54 -18.46 11.40 -6.03
C GLU A 54 -17.31 11.42 -7.04
N TYR A 55 -16.09 11.55 -6.50
CA TYR A 55 -14.88 11.70 -7.29
C TYR A 55 -14.38 10.34 -7.79
N PRO A 56 -14.17 10.18 -9.10
CA PRO A 56 -13.57 8.98 -9.68
C PRO A 56 -12.14 8.77 -9.17
N ARG A 57 -11.72 7.50 -9.06
CA ARG A 57 -10.34 7.13 -8.71
C ARG A 57 -9.80 6.06 -9.64
N PHE A 58 -8.50 6.15 -9.92
CA PHE A 58 -7.78 5.16 -10.72
C PHE A 58 -7.03 4.18 -9.83
N LEU A 59 -7.37 2.89 -9.91
CA LEU A 59 -6.85 1.81 -9.06
C LEU A 59 -6.73 0.56 -9.94
N ASP A 60 -5.75 -0.31 -9.68
CA ASP A 60 -5.68 -1.62 -10.35
C ASP A 60 -6.64 -2.58 -9.62
N LEU A 61 -7.81 -2.85 -10.20
CA LEU A 61 -8.92 -3.54 -9.53
C LEU A 61 -8.93 -5.03 -9.83
N ASP A 62 -8.27 -5.47 -10.90
CA ASP A 62 -8.17 -6.86 -11.29
C ASP A 62 -6.73 -7.44 -11.30
N GLY A 63 -5.74 -6.64 -10.91
CA GLY A 63 -4.37 -7.09 -10.72
C GLY A 63 -3.62 -7.39 -12.01
N ASP A 64 -4.07 -6.87 -13.15
CA ASP A 64 -3.39 -7.04 -14.44
C ASP A 64 -2.31 -5.98 -14.69
N GLY A 65 -2.26 -4.94 -13.85
CA GLY A 65 -1.27 -3.87 -13.87
C GLY A 65 -1.75 -2.58 -14.56
N ASP A 66 -2.93 -2.61 -15.19
CA ASP A 66 -3.55 -1.43 -15.79
C ASP A 66 -4.35 -0.64 -14.73
N ARG A 67 -4.50 0.67 -14.94
CA ARG A 67 -5.24 1.54 -14.02
C ARG A 67 -6.71 1.57 -14.39
N ASP A 68 -7.51 0.79 -13.68
CA ASP A 68 -8.97 0.77 -13.78
C ASP A 68 -9.62 1.98 -13.11
N LEU A 69 -10.91 2.20 -13.40
CA LEU A 69 -11.69 3.31 -12.84
C LEU A 69 -12.76 2.82 -11.86
N VAL A 70 -12.69 3.27 -10.60
CA VAL A 70 -13.81 3.16 -9.65
C VAL A 70 -14.54 4.50 -9.54
N THR A 71 -15.88 4.44 -9.52
CA THR A 71 -16.74 5.59 -9.28
C THR A 71 -17.85 5.25 -8.29
N GLY A 72 -18.23 6.23 -7.47
CA GLY A 72 -19.34 6.12 -6.52
C GLY A 72 -20.58 6.86 -7.00
N HIS A 73 -21.75 6.30 -6.71
CA HIS A 73 -23.03 6.97 -6.82
C HIS A 73 -23.74 6.93 -5.48
N ASP A 74 -24.05 8.12 -4.95
CA ASP A 74 -24.86 8.31 -3.77
C ASP A 74 -26.33 8.45 -4.19
N LEU A 75 -27.15 7.49 -3.80
CA LEU A 75 -28.56 7.76 -3.58
C LEU A 75 -28.73 7.70 -2.07
N HIS A 76 -29.42 8.67 -1.47
CA HIS A 76 -29.68 8.72 -0.03
C HIS A 76 -30.37 7.44 0.53
N SER A 77 -30.82 6.55 -0.35
CA SER A 77 -31.42 5.23 -0.09
C SER A 77 -30.50 4.02 -0.35
N GLY A 78 -29.25 4.23 -0.77
CA GLY A 78 -28.26 3.18 -1.07
C GLY A 78 -27.19 3.67 -2.06
N SER A 79 -25.92 3.57 -1.65
CA SER A 79 -24.78 3.89 -2.52
C SER A 79 -24.47 2.72 -3.46
N SER A 80 -23.81 2.97 -4.58
CA SER A 80 -23.29 1.92 -5.48
C SER A 80 -21.92 2.30 -6.00
N LEU A 81 -21.05 1.29 -6.16
CA LEU A 81 -19.74 1.45 -6.78
C LEU A 81 -19.78 0.85 -8.18
N TYR A 82 -19.26 1.59 -9.15
CA TYR A 82 -19.11 1.13 -10.53
C TYR A 82 -17.63 1.00 -10.83
N LEU A 83 -17.23 -0.21 -11.19
CA LEU A 83 -15.86 -0.60 -11.51
C LEU A 83 -15.78 -0.74 -13.02
N HIS A 84 -14.86 0.01 -13.64
CA HIS A 84 -14.65 -0.02 -15.08
C HIS A 84 -13.24 -0.51 -15.36
N GLU A 85 -13.15 -1.59 -16.12
CA GLU A 85 -11.91 -2.16 -16.64
C GLU A 85 -11.28 -1.19 -17.64
N ASN A 86 -9.96 -1.00 -17.53
CA ASN A 86 -9.19 -0.27 -18.51
C ASN A 86 -8.58 -1.22 -19.54
N SER A 87 -9.19 -1.32 -20.72
CA SER A 87 -8.68 -2.13 -21.82
C SER A 87 -7.96 -1.26 -22.84
N GLY A 88 -6.69 -0.94 -22.57
CA GLY A 88 -5.84 -0.15 -23.46
C GLY A 88 -6.37 1.26 -23.71
N GLY A 89 -6.70 1.99 -22.64
CA GLY A 89 -7.25 3.34 -22.68
C GLY A 89 -8.77 3.42 -22.76
N GLN A 90 -9.46 2.30 -22.95
CA GLN A 90 -10.92 2.24 -23.00
C GLN A 90 -11.49 1.76 -21.68
N LEU A 91 -12.28 2.62 -21.02
CA LEU A 91 -12.92 2.32 -19.74
C LEU A 91 -14.29 1.66 -19.99
N VAL A 92 -14.44 0.38 -19.61
CA VAL A 92 -15.65 -0.42 -19.82
C VAL A 92 -16.22 -0.88 -18.49
N LEU A 93 -17.51 -0.66 -18.24
CA LEU A 93 -18.15 -1.12 -17.00
C LEU A 93 -18.04 -2.65 -16.86
N ALA A 94 -17.27 -3.09 -15.86
CA ALA A 94 -16.97 -4.50 -15.61
C ALA A 94 -17.82 -5.06 -14.46
N ALA A 95 -18.05 -4.26 -13.41
CA ALA A 95 -18.87 -4.67 -12.28
C ALA A 95 -19.58 -3.50 -11.57
N THR A 96 -20.64 -3.84 -10.84
CA THR A 96 -21.33 -2.94 -9.93
C THR A 96 -21.41 -3.58 -8.56
N LEU A 97 -20.86 -2.92 -7.55
CA LEU A 97 -20.92 -3.37 -6.16
C LEU A 97 -21.99 -2.59 -5.42
N ALA A 98 -22.75 -3.29 -4.58
CA ALA A 98 -23.63 -2.64 -3.63
C ALA A 98 -22.78 -1.81 -2.65
N GLY A 99 -23.04 -0.51 -2.58
CA GLY A 99 -22.42 0.35 -1.57
C GLY A 99 -22.93 0.00 -0.18
N THR A 100 -22.12 0.32 0.83
CA THR A 100 -22.58 0.32 2.22
C THR A 100 -23.33 1.62 2.52
N GLN A 101 -23.92 1.74 3.72
CA GLN A 101 -24.70 2.92 4.06
C GLN A 101 -23.82 4.18 4.14
N GLY A 102 -24.19 5.22 3.40
CA GLY A 102 -23.57 6.55 3.46
C GLY A 102 -22.78 6.93 2.21
N GLN A 103 -22.42 8.21 2.13
CA GLN A 103 -21.55 8.77 1.08
C GLN A 103 -20.16 8.16 1.17
N ILE A 104 -19.67 7.55 0.09
CA ILE A 104 -18.31 7.02 -0.02
C ILE A 104 -17.40 8.18 -0.51
N ASP A 105 -16.08 8.10 -0.38
CA ASP A 105 -15.22 9.21 -0.82
C ASP A 105 -13.74 8.86 -0.89
N ALA A 106 -13.31 8.07 0.09
CA ALA A 106 -11.97 7.53 0.12
C ALA A 106 -12.01 6.11 -0.43
N TYR A 107 -11.29 5.92 -1.53
CA TYR A 107 -11.01 4.64 -2.14
C TYR A 107 -9.54 4.30 -1.94
N GLY A 108 -9.27 3.07 -1.54
CA GLY A 108 -7.94 2.49 -1.42
C GLY A 108 -7.98 1.03 -1.86
N ILE A 109 -6.81 0.46 -2.12
CA ILE A 109 -6.68 -0.95 -2.44
C ILE A 109 -5.57 -1.57 -1.62
N ASP A 110 -5.81 -2.77 -1.09
CA ASP A 110 -4.80 -3.58 -0.40
C ASP A 110 -5.28 -5.03 -0.35
N ASP A 111 -4.38 -5.99 -0.32
CA ASP A 111 -4.69 -7.42 -0.15
C ASP A 111 -4.89 -7.67 1.35
N VAL A 112 -6.07 -7.38 1.92
CA VAL A 112 -6.21 -7.24 3.38
C VAL A 112 -6.24 -8.57 4.13
N ASP A 113 -6.59 -9.65 3.44
CA ASP A 113 -6.62 -10.99 4.00
C ASP A 113 -5.52 -11.90 3.46
N GLY A 114 -4.70 -11.33 2.59
CA GLY A 114 -3.42 -11.90 2.24
C GLY A 114 -3.51 -13.15 1.39
N ASP A 115 -4.54 -13.25 0.57
CA ASP A 115 -4.73 -14.31 -0.42
C ASP A 115 -4.04 -14.00 -1.77
N GLY A 116 -3.44 -12.80 -1.87
CA GLY A 116 -2.72 -12.33 -3.04
C GLY A 116 -3.62 -11.64 -4.07
N LEU A 117 -4.90 -11.46 -3.77
CA LEU A 117 -5.82 -10.63 -4.53
C LEU A 117 -5.96 -9.28 -3.82
N VAL A 118 -5.79 -8.21 -4.58
CA VAL A 118 -5.93 -6.86 -4.04
C VAL A 118 -7.41 -6.53 -3.84
N ASP A 119 -7.78 -6.20 -2.60
CA ASP A 119 -9.14 -5.87 -2.19
C ASP A 119 -9.44 -4.38 -2.30
N LEU A 120 -10.72 -4.02 -2.36
CA LEU A 120 -11.17 -2.63 -2.41
C LEU A 120 -11.62 -2.13 -1.03
N LEU A 121 -11.03 -1.01 -0.61
CA LEU A 121 -11.30 -0.31 0.65
C LEU A 121 -12.10 0.97 0.36
N CYS A 122 -13.23 1.13 1.04
CA CYS A 122 -14.13 2.26 0.86
C CYS A 122 -14.48 2.89 2.20
N ALA A 123 -14.28 4.19 2.34
CA ALA A 123 -14.65 4.93 3.55
C ALA A 123 -15.43 6.21 3.23
N PRO A 124 -16.34 6.63 4.13
CA PRO A 124 -17.26 7.71 3.85
C PRO A 124 -16.70 9.12 3.98
N ARG A 125 -17.23 10.06 3.17
CA ARG A 125 -16.78 11.48 3.01
C ARG A 125 -16.68 12.22 4.33
N GLU A 126 -17.68 12.08 5.18
CA GLU A 126 -17.76 12.73 6.47
C GLU A 126 -19.03 12.21 7.15
N ALA A 127 -18.90 11.60 8.32
CA ALA A 127 -20.03 11.52 9.24
C ALA A 127 -19.96 12.76 10.16
N ALA A 128 -21.11 13.31 10.58
CA ALA A 128 -21.15 14.31 11.66
C ALA A 128 -20.68 13.75 13.03
N TYR A 129 -20.14 12.53 13.04
CA TYR A 129 -19.87 11.69 14.19
C TYR A 129 -18.44 11.21 14.15
N GLU A 130 -17.78 11.10 15.30
CA GLU A 130 -16.38 10.69 15.47
C GLU A 130 -15.97 9.38 14.76
N PHE A 131 -16.95 8.54 14.39
CA PHE A 131 -16.78 7.24 13.77
C PHE A 131 -17.50 7.15 12.40
N GLY A 132 -16.90 6.41 11.48
CA GLY A 132 -17.45 6.03 10.18
C GLY A 132 -17.30 4.53 9.92
N LEU A 133 -17.90 4.04 8.85
CA LEU A 133 -17.80 2.63 8.44
C LEU A 133 -16.76 2.48 7.33
N LEU A 134 -15.66 1.79 7.61
CA LEU A 134 -14.74 1.27 6.59
C LEU A 134 -15.37 0.02 6.01
N SER A 135 -15.61 0.02 4.70
CA SER A 135 -16.16 -1.12 3.97
C SER A 135 -15.03 -1.78 3.19
N VAL A 136 -14.88 -3.08 3.41
CA VAL A 136 -13.89 -3.92 2.74
C VAL A 136 -14.63 -4.86 1.80
N TYR A 137 -14.32 -4.76 0.51
CA TYR A 137 -14.79 -5.65 -0.54
C TYR A 137 -13.66 -6.61 -0.87
N ARG A 138 -13.73 -7.84 -0.34
CA ARG A 138 -12.72 -8.85 -0.63
C ARG A 138 -12.85 -9.34 -2.06
N ARG A 139 -11.77 -9.30 -2.82
CA ARG A 139 -11.67 -9.79 -4.18
C ARG A 139 -11.56 -11.32 -4.19
N THR A 140 -12.20 -11.95 -5.17
CA THR A 140 -12.20 -13.42 -5.38
C THR A 140 -11.86 -13.81 -6.82
N GLY A 141 -11.67 -12.81 -7.69
CA GLY A 141 -11.34 -12.94 -9.11
C GLY A 141 -11.38 -11.58 -9.80
N ALA A 142 -11.12 -11.52 -11.11
CA ALA A 142 -11.22 -10.29 -11.90
C ALA A 142 -12.62 -9.68 -11.77
N PHE A 143 -12.69 -8.45 -11.23
CA PHE A 143 -13.92 -7.72 -10.91
C PHE A 143 -14.97 -8.51 -10.09
N ALA A 144 -14.55 -9.55 -9.36
CA ALA A 144 -15.43 -10.39 -8.55
C ALA A 144 -15.14 -10.21 -7.06
N TYR A 145 -16.15 -9.82 -6.28
CA TYR A 145 -16.01 -9.49 -4.86
C TYR A 145 -17.05 -10.21 -3.99
N GLU A 146 -16.67 -10.53 -2.75
CA GLU A 146 -17.61 -10.99 -1.73
C GLU A 146 -18.55 -9.88 -1.26
N ALA A 147 -19.58 -10.26 -0.48
CA ALA A 147 -20.38 -9.27 0.23
C ALA A 147 -19.49 -8.42 1.15
N PRO A 148 -19.62 -7.08 1.14
CA PRO A 148 -18.72 -6.21 1.88
C PRO A 148 -18.83 -6.44 3.39
N ARG A 149 -17.69 -6.35 4.07
CA ARG A 149 -17.62 -6.28 5.53
C ARG A 149 -17.43 -4.84 5.95
N ALA A 150 -18.17 -4.41 6.97
CA ALA A 150 -18.07 -3.05 7.50
C ALA A 150 -17.41 -3.07 8.89
N TYR A 151 -16.43 -2.18 9.08
CA TYR A 151 -15.67 -2.00 10.30
C TYR A 151 -15.90 -0.58 10.82
N LEU A 152 -16.18 -0.47 12.12
CA LEU A 152 -16.27 0.83 12.77
C LEU A 152 -14.86 1.40 12.94
N THR A 153 -14.58 2.51 12.27
CA THR A 153 -13.30 3.22 12.33
C THR A 153 -13.52 4.69 12.66
N ARG A 154 -12.46 5.41 13.03
CA ARG A 154 -12.49 6.88 13.02
C ARG A 154 -12.46 7.36 11.56
N HIS A 155 -12.75 8.63 11.32
CA HIS A 155 -12.73 9.17 9.95
C HIS A 155 -11.44 8.83 9.21
N VAL A 156 -11.61 8.21 8.05
CA VAL A 156 -10.55 7.94 7.07
C VAL A 156 -10.68 8.98 5.97
N ARG A 157 -9.57 9.63 5.64
CA ARG A 157 -9.45 10.63 4.58
C ARG A 157 -8.64 10.12 3.40
N ALA A 158 -7.72 9.21 3.65
CA ALA A 158 -6.85 8.62 2.65
C ALA A 158 -6.45 7.20 3.05
N PHE A 159 -6.08 6.42 2.06
CA PHE A 159 -5.41 5.14 2.22
C PHE A 159 -4.01 5.27 1.64
N VAL A 160 -3.00 5.05 2.46
CA VAL A 160 -1.58 5.18 2.06
C VAL A 160 -0.72 4.36 3.01
N ASP A 161 0.26 3.66 2.46
CA ASP A 161 1.35 3.04 3.24
C ASP A 161 2.25 4.16 3.81
N VAL A 162 1.96 4.62 5.03
CA VAL A 162 2.57 5.83 5.62
C VAL A 162 3.95 5.56 6.17
N ASP A 163 4.22 4.32 6.61
CA ASP A 163 5.53 3.92 7.13
C ASP A 163 6.32 3.03 6.16
N SER A 164 5.81 2.85 4.94
CA SER A 164 6.45 2.15 3.83
C SER A 164 6.74 0.67 4.16
N ASP A 165 5.86 0.06 4.93
CA ASP A 165 6.01 -1.32 5.41
C ASP A 165 5.40 -2.38 4.49
N GLY A 166 4.64 -1.94 3.48
CA GLY A 166 4.04 -2.80 2.47
C GLY A 166 2.56 -3.08 2.66
N ASP A 167 1.93 -2.59 3.74
CA ASP A 167 0.48 -2.57 3.89
C ASP A 167 -0.09 -1.15 3.85
N VAL A 168 -1.37 -1.02 3.50
CA VAL A 168 -2.00 0.28 3.32
C VAL A 168 -2.66 0.73 4.62
N ASP A 169 -2.20 1.86 5.16
CA ASP A 169 -2.81 2.47 6.32
C ASP A 169 -4.04 3.30 5.97
N ALA A 170 -5.02 3.31 6.87
CA ALA A 170 -6.12 4.25 6.82
C ALA A 170 -5.75 5.53 7.59
N VAL A 171 -5.56 6.63 6.87
CA VAL A 171 -5.15 7.92 7.43
C VAL A 171 -6.33 8.88 7.48
N GLY A 172 -6.55 9.50 8.64
CA GLY A 172 -7.47 10.63 8.79
C GLY A 172 -7.15 11.42 10.05
N ASN A 173 -8.14 11.66 10.91
CA ASN A 173 -7.93 12.44 12.16
C ASN A 173 -6.96 11.73 13.12
N ARG A 174 -6.83 10.42 12.96
CA ARG A 174 -5.78 9.55 13.48
C ARG A 174 -5.45 8.55 12.39
N SER A 175 -4.20 8.12 12.29
CA SER A 175 -3.84 6.98 11.46
C SER A 175 -4.23 5.69 12.16
N VAL A 176 -4.91 4.81 11.44
CA VAL A 176 -5.13 3.41 11.81
C VAL A 176 -4.15 2.61 10.96
N ARG A 177 -3.26 1.88 11.64
CA ARG A 177 -2.29 1.06 10.92
C ARG A 177 -2.99 -0.03 10.12
N GLY A 178 -2.57 -0.21 8.88
CA GLY A 178 -2.81 -1.43 8.14
C GLY A 178 -2.24 -2.59 8.95
N HIS A 179 -2.96 -3.71 8.94
CA HIS A 179 -2.36 -5.00 9.24
C HIS A 179 -2.91 -5.92 8.17
N ARG A 180 -2.04 -6.33 7.25
CA ARG A 180 -2.40 -7.38 6.30
C ARG A 180 -2.57 -8.69 7.07
N GLU A 181 -3.82 -9.09 7.29
CA GLU A 181 -4.18 -10.30 8.02
C GLU A 181 -4.26 -11.48 7.04
N HIS A 182 -3.09 -11.86 6.52
CA HIS A 182 -2.88 -13.13 5.84
C HIS A 182 -3.60 -14.28 6.58
N GLY A 183 -4.54 -14.96 5.92
CA GLY A 183 -5.21 -16.14 6.47
C GLY A 183 -4.20 -17.11 7.10
N PRO A 184 -4.58 -18.01 8.02
CA PRO A 184 -3.62 -18.74 8.88
C PRO A 184 -2.56 -19.59 8.14
N GLY A 185 -2.75 -19.85 6.83
CA GLY A 185 -1.77 -20.50 5.95
C GLY A 185 -0.83 -19.56 5.19
N SER A 186 -1.08 -18.24 5.15
CA SER A 186 -0.32 -17.26 4.37
C SER A 186 0.86 -16.62 5.12
N GLY A 187 1.03 -16.92 6.42
CA GLY A 187 2.06 -16.34 7.27
C GLY A 187 1.59 -15.07 7.97
N ALA A 188 2.49 -14.34 8.64
CA ALA A 188 2.16 -13.09 9.34
C ALA A 188 3.37 -12.15 9.42
N ILE A 189 3.11 -10.85 9.33
CA ILE A 189 4.12 -9.78 9.40
C ILE A 189 3.89 -8.97 10.67
N ARG A 190 4.96 -8.63 11.38
CA ARG A 190 4.90 -7.66 12.48
C ARG A 190 6.18 -6.85 12.57
N GLN A 191 6.10 -5.58 12.20
CA GLN A 191 7.14 -4.62 12.52
C GLN A 191 7.12 -4.23 14.00
N TYR A 192 8.30 -3.93 14.57
CA TYR A 192 8.42 -3.46 15.94
C TYR A 192 9.74 -2.73 16.19
N GLY A 193 9.76 -1.89 17.23
CA GLY A 193 10.95 -1.11 17.58
C GLY A 193 11.15 0.10 16.67
N ALA A 194 12.00 1.02 17.11
CA ALA A 194 12.35 2.22 16.36
C ALA A 194 13.76 2.05 15.79
N GLY A 195 13.90 2.20 14.47
CA GLY A 195 15.22 2.25 13.85
C GLY A 195 16.04 3.45 14.32
N THR A 196 17.33 3.48 13.96
CA THR A 196 18.18 4.64 14.24
C THR A 196 18.28 5.54 13.01
N PRO A 197 18.24 6.87 13.18
CA PRO A 197 18.34 7.80 12.06
C PRO A 197 19.68 7.68 11.32
N GLY A 198 19.60 7.70 9.99
CA GLY A 198 20.70 7.94 9.07
C GLY A 198 20.81 9.42 8.70
N SER A 199 21.45 9.68 7.56
CA SER A 199 21.67 11.02 7.00
C SER A 199 20.36 11.80 6.92
N LEU A 200 20.40 13.08 7.30
CA LEU A 200 19.25 13.97 7.42
C LEU A 200 18.18 13.55 8.45
N GLY A 201 18.50 12.62 9.35
CA GLY A 201 17.57 12.15 10.37
C GLY A 201 16.55 11.13 9.85
N ILE A 202 16.73 10.62 8.63
CA ILE A 202 15.82 9.65 8.02
C ILE A 202 16.11 8.27 8.60
N VAL A 203 15.08 7.62 9.14
CA VAL A 203 15.18 6.25 9.65
C VAL A 203 14.83 5.29 8.51
N PRO A 204 15.73 4.36 8.13
CA PRO A 204 15.39 3.35 7.15
C PRO A 204 14.36 2.37 7.73
N VAL A 205 13.49 1.83 6.87
CA VAL A 205 12.41 0.93 7.29
C VAL A 205 12.58 -0.44 6.64
N LEU A 206 12.33 -1.50 7.42
CA LEU A 206 12.30 -2.89 6.97
C LEU A 206 10.88 -3.42 7.08
N GLY A 207 10.22 -3.61 5.94
CA GLY A 207 8.88 -4.18 5.78
C GLY A 207 8.89 -5.50 5.03
N ALA A 208 7.69 -6.01 4.77
CA ALA A 208 7.46 -7.18 3.94
C ALA A 208 6.09 -7.08 3.27
N SER A 209 5.91 -7.74 2.13
CA SER A 209 4.63 -7.77 1.43
C SER A 209 4.37 -9.15 0.82
N GLY A 210 3.10 -9.41 0.50
CA GLY A 210 2.63 -10.64 -0.14
C GLY A 210 2.54 -11.85 0.80
N PRO A 211 1.90 -12.94 0.36
CA PRO A 211 1.81 -14.15 1.17
C PRO A 211 3.22 -14.70 1.45
N LEU A 212 3.56 -14.83 2.73
CA LEU A 212 4.84 -15.31 3.22
C LEU A 212 4.88 -16.85 3.24
N GLN A 213 4.41 -17.48 2.17
CA GLN A 213 4.29 -18.93 2.08
C GLN A 213 5.59 -19.56 1.61
N THR A 214 5.92 -20.69 2.23
CA THR A 214 7.15 -21.42 1.92
C THR A 214 7.05 -22.02 0.52
N GLY A 215 8.06 -21.78 -0.34
CA GLY A 215 8.10 -22.35 -1.69
C GLY A 215 7.29 -21.58 -2.76
N TYR A 216 6.62 -20.49 -2.39
CA TYR A 216 5.96 -19.59 -3.35
C TYR A 216 6.75 -18.28 -3.49
N ALA A 217 6.75 -17.70 -4.68
CA ALA A 217 7.58 -16.54 -5.03
C ALA A 217 6.88 -15.19 -4.86
N ASN A 218 5.76 -15.16 -4.13
CA ASN A 218 4.84 -14.03 -4.13
C ASN A 218 5.06 -13.07 -2.96
N GLY A 219 5.90 -13.44 -1.99
CA GLY A 219 6.26 -12.59 -0.86
C GLY A 219 7.66 -11.99 -0.99
N GLU A 220 7.89 -10.83 -0.38
CA GLU A 220 9.18 -10.14 -0.37
C GLU A 220 9.45 -9.42 0.96
N LEU A 221 10.72 -9.30 1.33
CA LEU A 221 11.18 -8.34 2.35
C LEU A 221 11.65 -7.07 1.64
N ARG A 222 11.32 -5.91 2.21
CA ARG A 222 11.63 -4.62 1.59
C ARG A 222 12.37 -3.71 2.56
N VAL A 223 13.47 -3.15 2.10
CA VAL A 223 14.15 -2.03 2.76
C VAL A 223 13.87 -0.77 1.95
N VAL A 224 13.46 0.29 2.63
CA VAL A 224 13.13 1.59 2.03
C VAL A 224 13.67 2.73 2.89
N SER A 225 13.61 3.94 2.33
CA SER A 225 14.00 5.18 3.02
C SER A 225 15.44 5.16 3.52
N ALA A 226 16.30 4.43 2.82
CA ALA A 226 17.70 4.28 3.16
C ALA A 226 18.60 5.21 2.32
N LEU A 227 19.90 5.22 2.62
CA LEU A 227 20.89 5.93 1.81
C LEU A 227 21.04 5.23 0.45
N GLY A 228 20.80 5.97 -0.65
CA GLY A 228 20.91 5.44 -2.00
C GLY A 228 22.29 4.86 -2.29
N GLY A 229 22.33 3.70 -2.95
CA GLY A 229 23.55 2.99 -3.28
C GLY A 229 24.36 2.47 -2.09
N ALA A 230 23.85 2.54 -0.86
CA ALA A 230 24.58 2.05 0.31
C ALA A 230 24.65 0.52 0.34
N SER A 231 25.69 0.00 0.99
CA SER A 231 25.71 -1.41 1.39
C SER A 231 24.99 -1.57 2.73
N GLY A 232 24.42 -2.74 2.96
CA GLY A 232 23.77 -3.09 4.22
C GLY A 232 24.02 -4.54 4.62
N LEU A 233 23.59 -4.87 5.83
CA LEU A 233 23.62 -6.21 6.37
C LEU A 233 22.25 -6.54 6.95
N LEU A 234 21.54 -7.45 6.29
CA LEU A 234 20.34 -8.07 6.84
C LEU A 234 20.78 -9.11 7.87
N VAL A 235 20.32 -8.98 9.11
CA VAL A 235 20.53 -9.94 10.18
C VAL A 235 19.23 -10.60 10.54
N VAL A 236 19.28 -11.91 10.81
CA VAL A 236 18.09 -12.69 11.12
C VAL A 236 18.35 -13.63 12.29
N GLY A 237 17.34 -13.74 13.14
CA GLY A 237 17.37 -14.51 14.38
C GLY A 237 16.05 -15.20 14.68
N LEU A 238 16.00 -15.85 15.83
CA LEU A 238 14.86 -16.70 16.24
C LEU A 238 13.90 -16.02 17.21
N GLN A 239 14.29 -14.88 17.79
CA GLN A 239 13.51 -14.17 18.79
C GLN A 239 13.61 -12.66 18.58
N SER A 240 12.54 -11.95 18.90
CA SER A 240 12.61 -10.50 19.06
C SER A 240 13.47 -10.15 20.25
N SER A 241 14.31 -9.14 20.10
CA SER A 241 15.06 -8.52 21.20
C SER A 241 14.79 -7.03 21.24
N ALA A 242 15.36 -6.35 22.24
CA ALA A 242 15.42 -4.90 22.31
C ALA A 242 16.69 -4.54 23.10
N LEU A 243 17.84 -5.03 22.62
CA LEU A 243 19.12 -4.88 23.33
C LEU A 243 19.71 -3.50 23.01
N PRO A 244 19.71 -2.56 23.98
CA PRO A 244 20.20 -1.21 23.73
C PRO A 244 21.73 -1.21 23.70
N ASN A 245 22.28 -0.24 22.98
CA ASN A 245 23.71 -0.07 22.73
C ASN A 245 24.38 -1.26 22.03
N ILE A 246 23.59 -2.05 21.30
CA ILE A 246 24.06 -3.14 20.46
C ILE A 246 23.56 -2.88 19.02
N PRO A 247 24.42 -2.98 17.99
CA PRO A 247 25.83 -3.34 18.03
C PRO A 247 26.78 -2.18 18.40
N PHE A 248 26.24 -0.98 18.61
CA PHE A 248 27.00 0.22 18.96
C PHE A 248 26.20 1.09 19.94
N SER A 249 26.85 2.04 20.62
CA SER A 249 26.17 2.98 21.51
C SER A 249 25.13 3.81 20.77
N GLY A 250 23.89 3.84 21.28
CA GLY A 250 22.74 4.47 20.62
C GLY A 250 21.97 3.57 19.65
N GLY A 251 22.52 2.42 19.27
CA GLY A 251 21.81 1.39 18.49
C GLY A 251 20.94 0.50 19.38
N THR A 252 19.89 -0.09 18.80
CA THR A 252 19.13 -1.17 19.45
C THR A 252 19.03 -2.36 18.52
N LEU A 253 19.52 -3.51 18.96
CA LEU A 253 19.41 -4.77 18.22
C LEU A 253 18.05 -5.40 18.53
N TYR A 254 17.24 -5.57 17.49
CA TYR A 254 15.87 -6.08 17.58
C TYR A 254 15.72 -7.58 17.29
N THR A 255 16.80 -8.26 16.94
CA THR A 255 16.79 -9.72 16.70
C THR A 255 17.91 -10.44 17.46
N SER A 256 17.60 -11.62 18.03
CA SER A 256 18.55 -12.44 18.78
C SER A 256 18.16 -13.93 18.82
N PRO A 257 19.12 -14.87 18.99
CA PRO A 257 20.51 -14.69 18.56
C PRO A 257 20.54 -14.48 17.03
N ILE A 258 21.54 -13.75 16.53
CA ILE A 258 21.76 -13.66 15.09
C ILE A 258 22.23 -15.03 14.61
N LEU A 259 21.42 -15.70 13.81
CA LEU A 259 21.75 -16.99 13.21
C LEU A 259 22.45 -16.83 11.88
N PHE A 260 21.95 -15.91 11.07
CA PHE A 260 22.47 -15.64 9.75
C PHE A 260 22.49 -14.14 9.48
N SER A 261 23.42 -13.77 8.61
CA SER A 261 23.55 -12.41 8.14
C SER A 261 23.83 -12.44 6.64
N TRP A 262 23.17 -11.57 5.90
CA TRP A 262 23.22 -11.52 4.46
C TRP A 262 23.59 -10.10 4.00
N PRO A 263 24.71 -9.92 3.27
CA PRO A 263 25.07 -8.61 2.76
C PRO A 263 24.10 -8.21 1.64
N ILE A 264 23.56 -6.99 1.73
CA ILE A 264 22.65 -6.44 0.72
C ILE A 264 23.28 -5.20 0.11
N GLN A 265 22.94 -4.93 -1.14
CA GLN A 265 23.35 -3.72 -1.84
C GLN A 265 22.09 -2.96 -2.24
N LEU A 266 21.90 -1.77 -1.66
CA LEU A 266 20.74 -0.95 -1.96
C LEU A 266 20.89 -0.31 -3.35
N GLY A 267 19.75 -0.18 -4.03
CA GLY A 267 19.61 0.59 -5.26
C GLY A 267 19.52 2.10 -4.99
N GLY A 268 19.06 2.84 -6.00
CA GLY A 268 18.90 4.29 -5.94
C GLY A 268 20.20 5.08 -6.19
N PRO A 269 20.11 6.41 -6.40
CA PRO A 269 21.28 7.25 -6.67
C PRO A 269 22.25 7.28 -5.47
N PRO A 270 23.55 6.96 -5.66
CA PRO A 270 24.51 6.87 -4.57
C PRO A 270 24.58 8.13 -3.71
N GLY A 271 24.48 7.96 -2.39
CA GLY A 271 24.64 9.02 -1.40
C GLY A 271 23.42 9.94 -1.21
N LEU A 272 22.31 9.71 -1.91
CA LEU A 272 21.07 10.47 -1.69
C LEU A 272 20.23 9.80 -0.58
N PRO A 273 19.96 10.47 0.55
CA PRO A 273 19.13 9.93 1.63
C PRO A 273 17.68 9.68 1.16
N ALA A 274 16.99 8.73 1.81
CA ALA A 274 15.64 8.24 1.49
C ALA A 274 15.44 7.57 0.12
N LEU A 275 16.41 7.61 -0.79
CA LEU A 275 16.26 7.05 -2.14
C LEU A 275 16.88 5.65 -2.30
N GLY A 276 17.47 5.11 -1.24
CA GLY A 276 17.94 3.73 -1.21
C GLY A 276 16.83 2.75 -0.90
N SER A 277 16.76 1.68 -1.70
CA SER A 277 15.84 0.57 -1.47
C SER A 277 16.45 -0.78 -1.84
N TYR A 278 15.90 -1.84 -1.26
CA TYR A 278 16.26 -3.22 -1.57
C TYR A 278 15.04 -4.13 -1.43
N VAL A 279 14.88 -5.08 -2.34
CA VAL A 279 13.80 -6.06 -2.33
C VAL A 279 14.42 -7.45 -2.29
N LEU A 280 13.99 -8.28 -1.35
CA LEU A 280 14.42 -9.66 -1.20
C LEU A 280 13.23 -10.62 -1.36
N PRO A 281 13.11 -11.33 -2.49
CA PRO A 281 12.06 -12.33 -2.67
C PRO A 281 12.14 -13.44 -1.63
N ILE A 282 11.01 -13.79 -1.01
CA ILE A 282 10.91 -14.83 0.01
C ILE A 282 11.17 -16.23 -0.55
N ALA A 283 11.03 -16.43 -1.87
CA ALA A 283 11.44 -17.65 -2.56
C ALA A 283 12.88 -18.08 -2.22
N GLN A 284 13.75 -17.13 -1.86
CA GLN A 284 15.12 -17.42 -1.43
C GLN A 284 15.21 -18.23 -0.13
N PHE A 285 14.10 -18.32 0.62
CA PHE A 285 13.95 -19.11 1.83
C PHE A 285 13.14 -20.41 1.61
N ALA A 286 13.10 -20.92 0.38
CA ALA A 286 12.48 -22.20 0.08
C ALA A 286 13.00 -23.31 1.01
N GLY A 287 12.09 -23.99 1.72
CA GLY A 287 12.41 -25.06 2.67
C GLY A 287 12.29 -24.69 4.15
N ILE A 288 11.95 -23.44 4.49
CA ILE A 288 11.44 -23.12 5.83
C ILE A 288 10.13 -23.90 6.03
N ALA A 289 9.91 -24.45 7.23
CA ALA A 289 8.63 -25.05 7.57
C ALA A 289 7.62 -23.94 7.91
N GLY A 290 6.37 -24.10 7.43
CA GLY A 290 5.28 -23.22 7.85
C GLY A 290 5.11 -23.16 9.36
N GLY A 291 4.63 -22.02 9.85
CA GLY A 291 4.46 -21.69 11.26
C GLY A 291 5.73 -21.21 11.97
N LEU A 292 6.90 -21.21 11.31
CA LEU A 292 8.13 -20.68 11.90
C LEU A 292 8.18 -19.16 11.78
N THR A 293 8.53 -18.49 12.88
CA THR A 293 8.78 -17.04 12.90
C THR A 293 10.26 -16.74 12.94
N PHE A 294 10.72 -15.90 12.02
CA PHE A 294 12.06 -15.33 12.02
C PHE A 294 12.01 -13.81 12.24
N TYR A 295 13.05 -13.30 12.90
CA TYR A 295 13.13 -11.90 13.30
C TYR A 295 14.28 -11.23 12.58
N HIS A 296 14.00 -10.15 11.87
CA HIS A 296 14.89 -9.52 10.92
C HIS A 296 15.19 -8.09 11.37
N GLN A 297 16.38 -7.61 11.05
CA GLN A 297 16.75 -6.20 11.11
C GLN A 297 17.83 -5.94 10.06
N VAL A 298 17.91 -4.73 9.53
CA VAL A 298 18.96 -4.33 8.59
C VAL A 298 19.80 -3.22 9.20
N GLY A 299 21.12 -3.36 9.15
CA GLY A 299 22.05 -2.26 9.35
C GLY A 299 22.53 -1.72 8.00
N ILE A 300 22.43 -0.42 7.80
CA ILE A 300 22.77 0.26 6.55
C ILE A 300 23.97 1.16 6.79
N PHE A 301 25.03 0.98 6.01
CA PHE A 301 26.23 1.80 6.13
C PHE A 301 25.94 3.22 5.63
N ASP A 302 26.05 4.19 6.53
CA ASP A 302 25.80 5.59 6.27
C ASP A 302 26.87 6.43 6.98
N ALA A 303 27.90 6.80 6.24
CA ALA A 303 29.03 7.58 6.76
C ALA A 303 28.64 9.01 7.19
N GLY A 304 27.44 9.48 6.84
CA GLY A 304 26.93 10.80 7.21
C GLY A 304 26.42 10.90 8.64
N VAL A 305 26.32 9.78 9.37
CA VAL A 305 25.95 9.74 10.80
C VAL A 305 27.02 9.06 11.63
N ALA A 306 27.17 9.44 12.90
CA ALA A 306 27.89 8.62 13.87
C ALA A 306 26.88 7.58 14.42
N PRO A 307 27.18 6.26 14.38
CA PRO A 307 28.52 5.64 14.24
C PRO A 307 28.87 5.10 12.85
N GLY A 308 28.22 5.58 11.79
CA GLY A 308 28.44 5.14 10.41
C GLY A 308 27.41 4.10 9.94
N ILE A 309 26.40 3.82 10.77
CA ILE A 309 25.36 2.81 10.49
C ILE A 309 24.01 3.34 10.96
N ALA A 310 23.00 3.28 10.09
CA ALA A 310 21.59 3.44 10.42
C ALA A 310 20.93 2.06 10.53
N LEU A 311 20.15 1.82 11.57
CA LEU A 311 19.43 0.57 11.80
C LEU A 311 17.96 0.75 11.43
N THR A 312 17.37 -0.28 10.84
CA THR A 312 15.91 -0.34 10.66
C THR A 312 15.20 -0.68 11.96
N ASN A 313 13.87 -0.60 11.94
CA ASN A 313 13.01 -1.35 12.86
C ASN A 313 13.31 -2.87 12.80
N GLY A 314 12.82 -3.59 13.80
CA GLY A 314 12.71 -5.05 13.76
C GLY A 314 11.49 -5.48 12.94
N LEU A 315 11.59 -6.65 12.31
CA LEU A 315 10.52 -7.27 11.53
C LEU A 315 10.40 -8.75 11.87
N ALA A 316 9.26 -9.16 12.43
CA ALA A 316 8.92 -10.56 12.63
C ALA A 316 8.12 -11.05 11.42
N VAL A 317 8.55 -12.18 10.86
CA VAL A 317 7.94 -12.83 9.70
C VAL A 317 7.65 -14.26 10.09
N THR A 318 6.38 -14.58 10.25
CA THR A 318 5.88 -15.95 10.41
C THR A 318 5.60 -16.49 9.03
N TYR A 319 6.23 -17.59 8.66
CA TYR A 319 6.03 -18.19 7.35
C TYR A 319 4.77 -19.06 7.33
N GLY A 320 3.99 -18.96 6.27
CA GLY A 320 2.79 -19.74 6.01
C GLY A 320 3.08 -21.20 5.66
N PHE A 321 2.04 -22.05 5.75
CA PHE A 321 2.09 -23.49 5.46
C PHE A 321 1.74 -23.80 4.00
#